data_AF-R6UBD4-F1
#
_entry.id   AF-R6UBD4-F1
#
_cell.length_a   1.000
_cell.length_b   1.000
_cell.length_c   1.000
_cell.angle_alpha   90.00
_cell.angle_beta   90.00
_cell.angle_gamma   90.00
#
_symmetry.space_group_name_H-M   'P 1'
#
loop_
_entity.id
_entity.type
_entity.pdbx_description
1 polymer ?
#
loop_
_entity_poly.entity_id
_entity_poly.type
_entity_poly.pdbx_seq_one_letter_code
_entity_poly.pdbx_strand_id
1 'polypeptide(L)'
;MTEWLLPFLCGLGASVLSAWGVGGGTLLLLVMTLLLGVDQRTAQGINLLFFLPAAASALLCHRKNGYLDRSTLRSAIPPAAAFALLGAWIATAVDADVLRRPFGIYLLLAGVSLLWPQEKRKA
;
A
#
# COMPACT_ATOMS: atom_id res chain seq x y z
N MET A 1 9.58 -27.40 -4.79
CA MET A 1 10.64 -26.40 -5.03
C MET A 1 10.19 -25.21 -5.87
N THR A 2 9.09 -25.30 -6.64
CA THR A 2 8.60 -24.22 -7.54
C THR A 2 7.61 -23.25 -6.88
N GLU A 3 7.12 -23.55 -5.68
CA GLU A 3 6.03 -22.79 -5.03
C GLU A 3 6.43 -21.37 -4.60
N TRP A 4 7.72 -21.08 -4.45
CA TRP A 4 8.21 -19.74 -4.12
C TRP A 4 8.46 -18.86 -5.35
N LEU A 5 8.56 -19.46 -6.53
CA LEU A 5 8.90 -18.73 -7.76
C LEU A 5 7.74 -17.82 -8.21
N LEU A 6 6.50 -18.31 -8.07
CA LEU A 6 5.29 -17.61 -8.48
C LEU A 6 5.04 -16.36 -7.60
N PRO A 7 5.04 -16.46 -6.25
CA PRO A 7 4.97 -15.29 -5.38
C PRO A 7 6.11 -14.30 -5.60
N PHE A 8 7.32 -14.79 -5.87
CA PHE A 8 8.48 -13.94 -6.13
C PHE A 8 8.34 -13.14 -7.42
N LEU A 9 7.92 -13.77 -8.52
CA LEU A 9 7.67 -13.08 -9.80
C LEU A 9 6.53 -12.07 -9.69
N CYS A 10 5.47 -12.40 -8.97
CA CYS A 10 4.38 -11.47 -8.69
C CYS A 10 4.85 -10.26 -7.85
N GLY A 11 5.68 -10.51 -6.83
CA GLY A 11 6.31 -9.45 -6.04
C GLY A 11 7.19 -8.52 -6.89
N LEU A 12 7.99 -9.10 -7.81
CA LEU A 12 8.79 -8.33 -8.75
C LEU A 12 7.92 -7.48 -9.70
N GLY A 13 6.87 -8.06 -10.29
CA GLY A 13 5.95 -7.32 -11.15
C GLY A 13 5.27 -6.15 -10.42
N ALA A 14 4.79 -6.39 -9.19
CA ALA A 14 4.21 -5.35 -8.36
C ALA A 14 5.22 -4.25 -8.01
N SER A 15 6.50 -4.58 -7.80
CA SER A 15 7.56 -3.61 -7.51
C SER A 15 7.85 -2.66 -8.68
N VAL A 16 7.86 -3.15 -9.92
CA VAL A 16 8.02 -2.33 -11.12
C VAL A 16 6.86 -1.34 -11.27
N LEU A 17 5.63 -1.82 -11.10
CA LEU A 17 4.43 -0.97 -11.15
C LEU A 17 4.40 0.06 -10.01
N SER A 18 4.92 -0.30 -8.84
CA SER A 18 5.09 0.65 -7.73
C SER A 18 6.10 1.74 -8.05
N ALA A 19 7.19 1.40 -8.77
CA ALA A 19 8.20 2.37 -9.20
C ALA A 19 7.65 3.37 -10.23
N TRP A 20 6.62 3.00 -11.00
CA TRP A 20 5.90 3.91 -11.89
C TRP A 20 4.88 4.81 -11.18
N GLY A 21 4.80 4.77 -9.85
CA GLY A 21 3.93 5.65 -9.06
C GLY A 21 2.46 5.21 -9.02
N VAL A 22 2.11 4.06 -9.60
CA VAL A 22 0.74 3.52 -9.59
C VAL A 22 0.37 2.90 -8.24
N GLY A 23 1.36 2.64 -7.38
CA GLY A 23 1.16 2.03 -6.06
C GLY A 23 1.02 0.51 -6.17
N GLY A 24 2.16 -0.20 -6.19
CA GLY A 24 2.19 -1.64 -6.41
C GLY A 24 1.61 -2.47 -5.26
N GLY A 25 1.46 -1.89 -4.07
CA GLY A 25 0.95 -2.60 -2.90
C GLY A 25 -0.50 -3.06 -3.03
N THR A 26 -1.36 -2.31 -3.72
CA THR A 26 -2.76 -2.70 -3.97
C THR A 26 -2.83 -3.93 -4.86
N LEU A 27 -2.00 -3.97 -5.91
CA LEU A 27 -1.93 -5.11 -6.82
C LEU A 27 -1.27 -6.32 -6.14
N LEU A 28 -0.19 -6.11 -5.39
CA LEU A 28 0.46 -7.16 -4.62
C LEU A 28 -0.54 -7.87 -3.71
N LEU A 29 -1.34 -7.10 -2.98
CA LEU A 29 -2.37 -7.64 -2.09
C LEU A 29 -3.44 -8.42 -2.87
N LEU A 30 -3.89 -7.90 -4.02
CA LEU A 30 -4.85 -8.60 -4.90
C LEU A 30 -4.30 -9.96 -5.34
N VAL A 31 -3.03 -10.00 -5.75
CA VAL A 31 -2.36 -11.25 -6.16
C VAL A 31 -2.23 -12.22 -4.99
N MET A 32 -1.81 -11.74 -3.81
CA MET A 32 -1.66 -12.61 -2.64
C MET A 32 -2.98 -13.23 -2.19
N THR A 33 -4.07 -12.47 -2.22
CA THR A 33 -5.37 -12.91 -1.70
C THR A 33 -6.21 -13.67 -2.72
N LEU A 34 -6.26 -13.23 -3.98
CA LEU A 34 -7.08 -13.86 -5.03
C LEU A 34 -6.36 -15.01 -5.76
N LEU A 35 -5.06 -14.89 -6.01
CA LEU A 35 -4.31 -15.88 -6.81
C LEU A 35 -3.54 -16.88 -5.92
N LEU A 36 -2.95 -16.41 -4.83
CA LEU A 36 -2.13 -17.24 -3.93
C LEU A 36 -2.91 -17.76 -2.72
N GLY A 37 -4.15 -17.30 -2.50
CA GLY A 37 -5.00 -17.75 -1.39
C GLY A 37 -4.45 -17.41 0.00
N VAL A 38 -3.55 -16.43 0.10
CA VAL A 38 -2.95 -16.00 1.36
C VAL A 38 -4.01 -15.29 2.19
N ASP A 39 -4.07 -15.63 3.49
CA ASP A 39 -4.98 -14.97 4.42
C ASP A 39 -4.80 -13.45 4.41
N GLN A 40 -5.92 -12.73 4.54
CA GLN A 40 -6.00 -11.29 4.42
C GLN A 40 -5.06 -10.57 5.41
N ARG A 41 -4.95 -11.08 6.65
CA ARG A 41 -4.11 -10.48 7.69
C ARG A 41 -2.63 -10.60 7.32
N THR A 42 -2.22 -11.77 6.84
CA THR A 42 -0.86 -12.04 6.38
C THR A 42 -0.51 -11.22 5.15
N ALA A 43 -1.39 -11.18 4.15
CA ALA A 43 -1.20 -10.40 2.93
C ALA A 43 -1.04 -8.89 3.21
N GLN A 44 -1.82 -8.34 4.15
CA GLN A 44 -1.69 -6.95 4.59
C GLN A 44 -0.35 -6.69 5.31
N GLY A 45 0.11 -7.61 6.15
CA GLY A 45 1.42 -7.51 6.81
C GLY A 45 2.57 -7.50 5.80
N ILE A 46 2.52 -8.37 4.81
CA ILE A 46 3.53 -8.42 3.72
C ILE A 46 3.48 -7.13 2.90
N ASN A 47 2.28 -6.61 2.60
CA ASN A 47 2.11 -5.36 1.89
C ASN A 47 2.71 -4.16 2.66
N LEU A 48 2.54 -4.11 3.99
CA LEU A 48 3.18 -3.10 4.84
C LEU A 48 4.71 -3.19 4.77
N LEU A 49 5.25 -4.40 4.87
CA LEU A 49 6.70 -4.64 4.76
C LEU A 49 7.23 -4.19 3.39
N PHE A 50 6.48 -4.45 2.33
CA PHE A 50 6.80 -4.01 0.97
C PHE A 50 6.86 -2.47 0.86
N PHE A 51 6.03 -1.74 1.60
CA PHE A 51 6.06 -0.28 1.62
C PHE A 51 7.27 0.32 2.36
N LEU A 52 7.90 -0.37 3.32
CA LEU A 52 9.05 0.17 4.05
C LEU A 52 10.22 0.61 3.15
N PRO A 53 10.78 -0.25 2.28
CA PRO A 53 11.88 0.15 1.40
C PRO A 53 11.45 1.23 0.40
N ALA A 54 10.21 1.16 -0.11
CA ALA A 54 9.67 2.18 -1.01
C ALA A 54 9.57 3.55 -0.32
N ALA A 55 9.07 3.60 0.90
CA ALA A 55 8.97 4.81 1.71
C ALA A 55 10.36 5.37 2.05
N ALA A 56 11.32 4.51 2.40
CA ALA A 56 12.70 4.91 2.65
C ALA A 56 13.34 5.55 1.41
N SER A 57 13.21 4.91 0.24
CA SER A 57 13.71 5.46 -1.03
C SER A 57 13.02 6.78 -1.40
N ALA A 58 11.69 6.86 -1.22
CA ALA A 58 10.93 8.09 -1.47
C ALA A 58 11.39 9.25 -0.57
N LEU A 59 11.62 8.99 0.72
CA LEU A 59 12.11 9.97 1.68
C LEU A 59 13.51 10.47 1.32
N LEU A 60 14.43 9.56 0.98
CA LEU A 60 15.79 9.90 0.55
C LEU A 60 15.79 10.77 -0.72
N CYS A 61 14.96 10.41 -1.70
CA CYS A 61 14.84 11.15 -2.96
C CYS A 61 14.27 12.55 -2.74
N HIS A 62 13.19 12.68 -1.97
CA HIS A 62 12.61 13.99 -1.63
C HIS A 62 13.57 14.85 -0.81
N ARG A 63 14.36 14.23 0.08
CA ARG A 63 15.38 14.93 0.87
C ARG A 63 16.50 15.47 -0.01
N LYS A 64 16.96 14.66 -0.97
CA LYS A 64 18.02 15.06 -1.91
C LYS A 64 17.56 16.21 -2.82
N ASN A 65 16.29 16.24 -3.20
CA ASN A 65 15.72 17.26 -4.07
C ASN A 65 15.23 18.52 -3.33
N GLY A 66 15.41 18.61 -2.00
CA GLY A 66 15.04 19.80 -1.22
C GLY A 66 13.54 20.01 -0.99
N TYR A 67 12.69 19.02 -1.30
CA TYR A 67 11.23 19.11 -1.17
C TYR A 67 10.70 18.87 0.25
N LEU A 68 11.57 18.74 1.25
CA LEU A 68 11.17 18.58 2.65
C LEU A 68 11.08 19.92 3.36
N ASP A 69 9.88 20.48 3.40
CA ASP A 69 9.56 21.59 4.31
C ASP A 69 9.48 21.07 5.76
N ARG A 70 10.44 21.49 6.58
CA ARG A 70 10.54 21.09 7.99
C ARG A 70 9.37 21.57 8.83
N SER A 71 8.74 22.69 8.46
CA SER A 71 7.57 23.24 9.15
C SER A 71 6.37 22.30 8.98
N THR A 72 6.06 21.95 7.73
CA THR A 72 4.99 21.01 7.40
C THR A 72 5.25 19.64 8.01
N LEU A 73 6.48 19.14 7.93
CA LEU A 73 6.84 17.83 8.48
C LEU A 73 6.60 17.75 9.99
N ARG A 74 6.99 18.80 10.73
CA ARG A 74 6.85 18.84 12.19
C ARG A 74 5.38 18.90 12.62
N SER A 75 4.53 19.56 11.84
CA SER A 75 3.08 19.62 12.10
C SER A 75 2.36 18.33 11.66
N ALA A 76 2.81 17.67 10.59
CA ALA A 76 2.15 16.50 10.02
C ALA A 76 2.57 15.17 10.68
N ILE A 77 3.83 15.02 11.12
CA ILE A 77 4.33 13.78 11.72
C ILE A 77 3.53 13.37 12.97
N PRO A 78 3.28 14.24 13.97
CA PRO A 78 2.58 13.83 15.19
C PRO A 78 1.17 13.28 14.95
N PRO A 79 0.27 13.97 14.20
CA PRO A 79 -1.04 13.41 13.90
C PRO A 79 -0.93 12.17 13.02
N ALA A 80 -0.05 12.14 12.01
CA ALA A 80 0.12 10.96 11.16
C ALA A 80 0.54 9.73 11.97
N ALA A 81 1.49 9.87 12.89
CA ALA A 81 1.92 8.79 13.78
C ALA A 81 0.80 8.33 14.73
N ALA A 82 0.05 9.28 15.32
CA ALA A 82 -1.06 8.96 16.21
C ALA A 82 -2.17 8.19 15.49
N PHE A 83 -2.60 8.66 14.32
CA PHE A 83 -3.62 7.99 13.52
C PHE A 83 -3.14 6.65 12.94
N ALA A 84 -1.86 6.54 12.56
CA ALA A 84 -1.29 5.27 12.11
C ALA A 84 -1.27 4.23 13.23
N LEU A 85 -0.87 4.60 14.45
CA LEU A 85 -0.88 3.71 15.62
C LEU A 85 -2.31 3.32 16.00
N LEU A 86 -3.24 4.28 16.06
CA LEU A 86 -4.66 3.99 16.32
C LEU A 86 -5.24 3.04 15.26
N GLY A 87 -4.98 3.31 13.99
CA GLY A 87 -5.43 2.48 12.87
C GLY A 87 -4.87 1.06 12.95
N ALA A 88 -3.58 0.91 13.25
CA ALA A 88 -2.95 -0.40 13.43
C ALA A 88 -3.56 -1.16 14.61
N TRP A 89 -3.80 -0.48 15.74
CA TRP A 89 -4.38 -1.11 16.93
C TRP A 89 -5.82 -1.59 16.69
N ILE A 90 -6.64 -0.75 16.06
CA ILE A 90 -7.99 -1.11 15.63
C ILE A 90 -7.95 -2.28 14.64
N ALA A 91 -7.04 -2.25 13.66
CA ALA A 91 -6.91 -3.32 12.68
C ALA A 91 -6.53 -4.68 13.33
N THR A 92 -5.75 -4.67 14.41
CA THR A 92 -5.44 -5.91 15.16
C THR A 92 -6.58 -6.43 16.02
N ALA A 93 -7.47 -5.55 16.47
CA ALA A 93 -8.63 -5.88 17.31
C ALA A 93 -9.85 -6.39 16.51
N VAL A 94 -9.88 -6.17 15.19
CA VAL A 94 -10.97 -6.60 14.31
C VAL A 94 -10.66 -7.96 13.67
N ASP A 95 -11.68 -8.82 13.61
CA ASP A 95 -11.58 -10.12 12.94
C ASP A 95 -11.32 -9.97 11.44
N ALA A 96 -10.46 -10.84 10.92
CA ALA A 96 -10.04 -10.81 9.51
C ALA A 96 -11.23 -10.98 8.54
N ASP A 97 -12.22 -11.81 8.90
CA ASP A 97 -13.44 -12.01 8.10
C ASP A 97 -14.31 -10.76 8.02
N VAL A 98 -14.36 -9.97 9.09
CA VAL A 98 -15.07 -8.69 9.12
C VAL A 98 -14.34 -7.66 8.26
N LEU A 99 -13.01 -7.69 8.23
CA LEU A 99 -12.19 -6.77 7.45
C LEU A 99 -12.18 -7.10 5.95
N ARG A 100 -12.33 -8.38 5.59
CA ARG A 100 -12.32 -8.86 4.21
C ARG A 100 -13.39 -8.21 3.33
N ARG A 101 -14.62 -8.07 3.84
CA ARG A 101 -15.76 -7.49 3.10
C ARG A 101 -15.57 -6.01 2.74
N PRO A 102 -15.37 -5.08 3.71
CA PRO A 102 -15.18 -3.66 3.40
C PRO A 102 -13.91 -3.41 2.59
N PHE A 103 -12.84 -4.19 2.83
CA PHE A 103 -11.62 -4.08 2.06
C PHE A 103 -11.80 -4.51 0.59
N GLY A 104 -12.56 -5.58 0.34
CA GLY A 104 -12.93 -5.99 -1.02
C GLY A 104 -13.79 -4.93 -1.74
N ILE A 105 -14.73 -4.31 -1.03
CA ILE A 105 -15.53 -3.20 -1.58
C ILE A 105 -14.63 -2.01 -1.94
N TYR A 106 -13.70 -1.64 -1.05
CA TYR A 106 -12.71 -0.59 -1.31
C TYR A 106 -11.88 -0.88 -2.57
N LEU A 107 -11.40 -2.11 -2.74
CA LEU A 107 -10.65 -2.51 -3.94
C LEU A 107 -11.48 -2.38 -5.21
N LEU A 108 -12.76 -2.77 -5.19
CA LEU A 108 -13.66 -2.60 -6.34
C LEU A 108 -13.85 -1.11 -6.67
N LEU A 109 -14.08 -0.28 -5.66
CA LEU A 109 -14.22 1.17 -5.84
C LEU A 109 -12.94 1.80 -6.40
N ALA A 110 -11.77 1.38 -5.91
CA ALA A 110 -10.47 1.83 -6.41
C ALA A 110 -10.22 1.38 -7.86
N GLY A 111 -10.63 0.17 -8.22
CA GLY A 111 -10.59 -0.31 -9.60
C GLY A 111 -11.49 0.52 -10.51
N VAL A 112 -12.72 0.81 -10.08
CA VAL A 112 -13.66 1.66 -10.82
C VAL A 112 -13.14 3.09 -10.96
N SER A 113 -12.56 3.67 -9.90
CA SER A 113 -12.03 5.04 -9.94
C SER A 113 -10.82 5.20 -10.87
N LEU A 114 -10.05 4.12 -11.06
CA LEU A 114 -8.94 4.06 -12.02
C LEU A 114 -9.43 3.97 -13.47
N LEU A 115 -10.52 3.25 -13.70
CA LEU A 115 -11.16 3.15 -15.03
C LEU A 115 -11.95 4.41 -15.38
N TRP A 116 -12.42 5.14 -14.37
CA TRP A 116 -13.09 6.42 -14.58
C TRP A 116 -12.08 7.45 -15.10
N PRO A 117 -12.40 8.21 -16.17
CA PRO A 117 -11.53 9.27 -16.65
C PRO A 117 -11.31 10.30 -15.53
N GLN A 118 -10.11 10.32 -14.96
CA GLN A 118 -9.67 11.40 -14.09
C GLN A 118 -9.43 12.60 -14.98
N GLU A 119 -10.40 13.51 -15.05
CA GLU A 119 -10.23 14.79 -15.74
C GLU A 119 -9.02 15.47 -15.12
N LYS A 120 -7.95 15.63 -15.92
CA LYS A 120 -6.69 16.23 -15.46
C LYS A 120 -7.00 17.58 -14.85
N ARG A 121 -6.98 17.68 -13.52
CA ARG A 121 -7.06 18.97 -12.83
C ARG A 121 -5.78 19.72 -13.18
N LYS A 122 -5.86 20.54 -14.23
CA LYS A 122 -4.80 21.45 -14.67
C LYS A 122 -4.43 22.30 -13.45
N ALA A 123 -3.19 22.15 -13.01
CA ALA A 123 -2.55 23.08 -12.09
C ALA A 123 -2.43 24.45 -12.76
#